data_AF-A0A934VJM4-F1
#
_entry.id   AF-A0A934VJM4-F1
#
_cell.length_a   1.000
_cell.length_b   1.000
_cell.length_c   1.000
_cell.angle_alpha   90.00
_cell.angle_beta   90.00
_cell.angle_gamma   90.00
#
_symmetry.space_group_name_H-M   'P 1'
#
loop_
_entity.id
_entity.type
_entity.pdbx_description
1 polymer ?
#
loop_
_entity_poly.entity_id
_entity_poly.type
_entity_poly.pdbx_seq_one_letter_code
_entity_poly.pdbx_strand_id
1 'polypeptide(L)'
;MRIFLTIIVFVLKAVSLCAGYLDTSDSHFLRKDLQKDFGMVDDGGARDQTKKLQRAIDRISESGGGRLYLPKGTYSFANVFLKSNVHLRIAADTVIRPYWPEGGRTVVFHLDSREGKRPGPMSARINIENVSIRGVGGSFIIDYSNRPYDKEEGIRAIVCRKVKNFMISDVLIKDSWTRFAAIVFAPDMVAVADEDSIYKPTDGLVRNCSATDSNSENGLVQMHAGERIHFEGLAAVGGGVTLRLETSAGGHRGGIYDITAKDIYCEDGMSAVLLGPHTAQNGVVEIDGVLAKGCAFAVQMGAGFVKRELQRDPSYKPGVFSVGTVVRNIHAEYGENAPLPIKHLGLVRTECLGDYRLDKRDRSTRHVRGPSVGIVFDGTRDSWTPAIETISCEGFEYARNIVVEKEIQRVRLEKLLEGYPLLDELRQAESPRLKPKAPPLPQKF
;
A
#
# COMPACT_ATOMS: atom_id res chain seq x y z
N MET A 1 22.79 7.93 -63.45
CA MET A 1 23.23 7.15 -62.26
C MET A 1 22.22 7.43 -61.14
N ARG A 2 21.27 6.51 -60.91
CA ARG A 2 20.14 6.74 -59.98
C ARG A 2 20.56 6.35 -58.55
N ILE A 3 20.43 7.29 -57.64
CA ILE A 3 20.68 7.14 -56.20
C ILE A 3 19.46 6.43 -55.59
N PHE A 4 19.66 5.26 -54.98
CA PHE A 4 18.65 4.59 -54.16
C PHE A 4 18.74 5.11 -52.72
N LEU A 5 17.65 5.72 -52.26
CA LEU A 5 17.45 6.15 -50.87
C LEU A 5 16.84 4.99 -50.09
N THR A 6 17.62 4.33 -49.23
CA THR A 6 17.12 3.29 -48.33
C THR A 6 16.48 3.96 -47.11
N ILE A 7 15.14 3.96 -47.05
CA ILE A 7 14.39 4.39 -45.88
C ILE A 7 14.43 3.26 -44.84
N ILE A 8 15.15 3.48 -43.74
CA ILE A 8 15.11 2.61 -42.56
C ILE A 8 13.90 3.04 -41.73
N VAL A 9 12.85 2.22 -41.75
CA VAL A 9 11.67 2.40 -40.89
C VAL A 9 12.00 1.82 -39.52
N PHE A 10 12.20 2.70 -38.53
CA PHE A 10 12.17 2.32 -37.12
C PHE A 10 10.73 2.00 -36.73
N VAL A 11 10.38 0.72 -36.71
CA VAL A 11 9.13 0.26 -36.08
C VAL A 11 9.35 0.33 -34.57
N LEU A 12 8.91 1.43 -33.93
CA LEU A 12 8.69 1.43 -32.49
C LEU A 12 7.61 0.38 -32.21
N LYS A 13 8.02 -0.79 -31.69
CA LYS A 13 7.09 -1.67 -31.02
C LYS A 13 6.66 -0.95 -29.74
N ALA A 14 5.42 -0.47 -29.71
CA ALA A 14 4.73 -0.25 -28.46
C ALA A 14 4.67 -1.60 -27.74
N VAL A 15 5.58 -1.82 -26.79
CA VAL A 15 5.48 -2.94 -25.86
C VAL A 15 4.36 -2.56 -24.91
N SER A 16 3.12 -2.91 -25.26
CA SER A 16 2.05 -2.95 -24.29
C SER A 16 2.44 -4.04 -23.28
N LEU A 17 3.05 -3.65 -22.16
CA LEU A 17 3.21 -4.53 -21.00
C LEU A 17 1.79 -4.81 -20.47
N CYS A 18 1.13 -5.83 -21.03
CA CYS A 18 0.06 -6.49 -20.30
C CYS A 18 0.67 -7.02 -19.00
N ALA A 19 -0.07 -6.86 -17.89
CA ALA A 19 0.26 -7.53 -16.63
C ALA A 19 0.69 -8.99 -16.89
N GLY A 20 1.72 -9.48 -16.21
CA GLY A 20 2.13 -10.89 -16.32
C GLY A 20 1.06 -11.89 -15.85
N TYR A 21 -0.03 -11.38 -15.27
CA TYR A 21 -1.18 -12.16 -14.83
C TYR A 21 -1.98 -12.74 -16.01
N LEU A 22 -2.35 -14.01 -15.88
CA LEU A 22 -3.26 -14.76 -16.72
C LEU A 22 -4.44 -15.26 -15.87
N ASP A 23 -5.67 -14.85 -16.18
CA ASP A 23 -6.86 -15.34 -15.45
C ASP A 23 -7.12 -16.81 -15.78
N THR A 24 -6.72 -17.68 -14.85
CA THR A 24 -6.95 -19.13 -14.89
C THR A 24 -8.24 -19.55 -14.18
N SER A 25 -9.06 -18.62 -13.69
CA SER A 25 -10.25 -19.00 -12.92
C SER A 25 -11.27 -19.79 -13.74
N ASP A 26 -11.25 -19.63 -15.06
CA ASP A 26 -12.07 -20.38 -16.00
C ASP A 26 -11.52 -21.75 -16.40
N SER A 27 -10.26 -22.08 -16.09
CA SER A 27 -9.71 -23.42 -16.34
C SER A 27 -10.18 -24.49 -15.35
N HIS A 28 -10.87 -24.08 -14.27
CA HIS A 28 -11.41 -25.01 -13.26
C HIS A 28 -12.94 -25.08 -13.31
N PHE A 29 -13.47 -26.30 -13.38
CA PHE A 29 -14.92 -26.58 -13.38
C PHE A 29 -15.53 -26.60 -11.97
N LEU A 30 -14.73 -26.88 -10.93
CA LEU A 30 -15.22 -26.98 -9.57
C LEU A 30 -15.63 -25.60 -9.03
N ARG A 31 -16.89 -25.51 -8.60
CA ARG A 31 -17.50 -24.30 -8.03
C ARG A 31 -18.25 -24.68 -6.77
N LYS A 32 -18.00 -23.94 -5.69
CA LYS A 32 -18.65 -24.16 -4.39
C LYS A 32 -19.07 -22.84 -3.77
N ASP A 33 -20.20 -22.89 -3.07
CA ASP A 33 -20.77 -21.77 -2.31
C ASP A 33 -20.43 -21.96 -0.82
N LEU A 34 -19.81 -20.96 -0.22
CA LEU A 34 -19.29 -21.08 1.15
C LEU A 34 -20.40 -21.19 2.21
N GLN A 35 -21.60 -20.65 1.96
CA GLN A 35 -22.74 -20.87 2.85
C GLN A 35 -23.32 -22.27 2.64
N LYS A 36 -23.66 -22.64 1.40
CA LYS A 36 -24.36 -23.90 1.10
C LYS A 36 -23.48 -25.14 1.32
N ASP A 37 -22.23 -25.10 0.87
CA ASP A 37 -21.34 -26.27 0.87
C ASP A 37 -20.45 -26.36 2.13
N PHE A 38 -20.20 -25.24 2.82
CA PHE A 38 -19.27 -25.17 3.96
C PHE A 38 -19.89 -24.60 5.25
N GLY A 39 -21.18 -24.26 5.21
CA GLY A 39 -21.94 -23.85 6.38
C GLY A 39 -21.48 -22.52 6.98
N MET A 40 -20.94 -21.61 6.17
CA MET A 40 -20.75 -20.22 6.64
C MET A 40 -22.09 -19.58 6.95
N VAL A 41 -22.10 -18.71 7.94
CA VAL A 41 -23.30 -18.02 8.40
C VAL A 41 -23.01 -16.53 8.41
N ASP A 42 -23.89 -15.73 7.81
CA ASP A 42 -23.92 -14.30 8.09
C ASP A 42 -24.43 -14.09 9.52
N ASP A 43 -23.53 -13.82 10.45
CA ASP A 43 -23.86 -13.56 11.86
C ASP A 43 -23.45 -12.15 12.28
N GLY A 44 -23.41 -11.22 11.34
CA GLY A 44 -22.93 -9.87 11.62
C GLY A 44 -21.43 -9.82 11.92
N GLY A 45 -20.67 -10.86 11.59
CA GLY A 45 -19.26 -10.99 11.95
C GLY A 45 -19.04 -11.24 13.46
N ALA A 46 -20.02 -11.79 14.15
CA ALA A 46 -19.95 -12.05 15.60
C ALA A 46 -19.01 -13.21 15.95
N ARG A 47 -18.86 -14.20 15.06
CA ARG A 47 -17.99 -15.37 15.31
C ARG A 47 -16.90 -15.48 14.25
N ASP A 48 -15.71 -15.84 14.70
CA ASP A 48 -14.61 -16.21 13.82
C ASP A 48 -14.96 -17.47 13.01
N GLN A 49 -15.00 -17.34 11.69
CA GLN A 49 -15.27 -18.41 10.74
C GLN A 49 -14.04 -18.78 9.90
N THR A 50 -12.85 -18.32 10.29
CA THR A 50 -11.57 -18.62 9.62
C THR A 50 -11.41 -20.12 9.35
N LYS A 51 -11.65 -20.97 10.34
CA LYS A 51 -11.51 -22.44 10.18
C LYS A 51 -12.43 -23.01 9.10
N LYS A 52 -13.62 -22.45 8.90
CA LYS A 52 -14.53 -22.89 7.83
C LYS A 52 -13.99 -22.48 6.46
N LEU A 53 -13.53 -21.24 6.33
CA LEU A 53 -12.97 -20.73 5.08
C LEU A 53 -11.67 -21.47 4.71
N GLN A 54 -10.78 -21.69 5.67
CA GLN A 54 -9.55 -22.43 5.43
C GLN A 54 -9.85 -23.85 4.93
N ARG A 55 -10.75 -24.59 5.59
CA ARG A 55 -11.17 -25.92 5.11
C ARG A 55 -11.75 -25.90 3.69
N ALA A 56 -12.47 -24.84 3.33
CA ALA A 56 -12.99 -24.70 1.98
C ALA A 56 -11.86 -24.51 0.96
N ILE A 57 -10.91 -23.61 1.25
CA ILE A 57 -9.72 -23.38 0.42
C ILE A 57 -8.91 -24.66 0.26
N ASP A 58 -8.66 -25.38 1.37
CA ASP A 58 -7.92 -26.63 1.39
C ASP A 58 -8.58 -27.67 0.49
N ARG A 59 -9.88 -27.91 0.66
CA ARG A 59 -10.64 -28.88 -0.14
C ARG A 59 -10.64 -28.55 -1.64
N ILE A 60 -10.77 -27.27 -1.99
CA ILE A 60 -10.74 -26.86 -3.40
C ILE A 60 -9.35 -27.05 -4.00
N SER A 61 -8.29 -26.67 -3.27
CA SER A 61 -6.92 -26.85 -3.73
C SER A 61 -6.55 -28.33 -3.89
N GLU A 62 -6.91 -29.18 -2.92
CA GLU A 62 -6.75 -30.65 -2.98
C GLU A 62 -7.49 -31.28 -4.16
N SER A 63 -8.58 -30.66 -4.62
CA SER A 63 -9.34 -31.10 -5.79
C SER A 63 -8.75 -30.61 -7.12
N GLY A 64 -7.55 -30.02 -7.10
CA GLY A 64 -6.87 -29.47 -8.28
C GLY A 64 -7.25 -28.02 -8.60
N GLY A 65 -7.99 -27.33 -7.73
CA GLY A 65 -8.38 -25.93 -7.91
C GLY A 65 -9.87 -25.73 -8.21
N GLY A 66 -10.30 -24.46 -8.16
CA GLY A 66 -11.71 -24.11 -8.33
C GLY A 66 -12.08 -22.75 -7.77
N ARG A 67 -13.39 -22.46 -7.82
CA ARG A 67 -13.96 -21.19 -7.38
C ARG A 67 -14.74 -21.38 -6.09
N LEU A 68 -14.45 -20.52 -5.11
CA LEU A 68 -15.22 -20.38 -3.89
C LEU A 68 -16.02 -19.09 -3.96
N TYR A 69 -17.34 -19.20 -3.89
CA TYR A 69 -18.22 -18.04 -3.84
C TYR A 69 -18.64 -17.76 -2.39
N LEU A 70 -18.37 -16.53 -1.91
CA LEU A 70 -18.91 -16.02 -0.66
C LEU A 70 -20.12 -15.13 -0.98
N PRO A 71 -21.36 -15.57 -0.70
CA PRO A 71 -22.54 -14.74 -0.91
C PRO A 71 -22.56 -13.55 0.04
N LYS A 72 -23.32 -12.52 -0.34
CA LYS A 72 -23.50 -11.27 0.42
C LYS A 72 -23.86 -11.58 1.88
N GLY A 73 -23.17 -10.91 2.79
CA GLY A 73 -23.37 -11.03 4.23
C GLY A 73 -22.22 -10.38 5.01
N THR A 74 -22.19 -10.58 6.33
CA THR A 74 -21.10 -10.13 7.19
C THR A 74 -20.42 -11.30 7.89
N TYR A 75 -19.11 -11.45 7.68
CA TYR A 75 -18.32 -12.57 8.18
C TYR A 75 -17.10 -12.08 8.95
N SER A 76 -16.55 -12.93 9.82
CA SER A 76 -15.30 -12.64 10.51
C SER A 76 -14.22 -13.67 10.19
N PHE A 77 -13.06 -13.16 9.74
CA PHE A 77 -11.91 -13.95 9.34
C PHE A 77 -10.61 -13.31 9.84
N ALA A 78 -9.59 -14.14 10.05
CA ALA A 78 -8.21 -13.70 10.23
C ALA A 78 -7.24 -14.81 9.86
N ASN A 79 -6.12 -14.43 9.28
CA ASN A 79 -5.04 -15.32 8.88
C ASN A 79 -5.53 -16.47 7.98
N VAL A 80 -6.34 -16.13 6.98
CA VAL A 80 -6.75 -17.06 5.94
C VAL A 80 -5.63 -17.16 4.91
N PHE A 81 -5.10 -18.37 4.71
CA PHE A 81 -4.05 -18.65 3.74
C PHE A 81 -4.68 -19.19 2.47
N LEU A 82 -4.53 -18.45 1.36
CA LEU A 82 -4.97 -18.90 0.05
C LEU A 82 -4.03 -19.99 -0.45
N LYS A 83 -4.50 -20.81 -1.39
CA LYS A 83 -3.75 -21.92 -2.00
C LYS A 83 -3.77 -21.85 -3.51
N SER A 84 -2.85 -22.56 -4.15
CA SER A 84 -2.74 -22.58 -5.62
C SER A 84 -4.04 -23.03 -6.27
N ASN A 85 -4.35 -22.41 -7.40
CA ASN A 85 -5.54 -22.68 -8.21
C ASN A 85 -6.88 -22.40 -7.50
N VAL A 86 -6.87 -21.66 -6.39
CA VAL A 86 -8.08 -21.26 -5.66
C VAL A 86 -8.46 -19.82 -6.02
N HIS A 87 -9.71 -19.65 -6.46
CA HIS A 87 -10.26 -18.35 -6.82
C HIS A 87 -11.42 -17.98 -5.89
N LEU A 88 -11.15 -17.15 -4.90
CA LEU A 88 -12.14 -16.60 -3.99
C LEU A 88 -12.89 -15.45 -4.65
N ARG A 89 -14.22 -15.62 -4.80
CA ARG A 89 -15.15 -14.68 -5.41
C ARG A 89 -16.15 -14.24 -4.35
N ILE A 90 -16.16 -12.96 -4.01
CA ILE A 90 -16.94 -12.41 -2.89
C ILE A 90 -18.01 -11.48 -3.47
N ALA A 91 -19.27 -11.68 -3.10
CA ALA A 91 -20.34 -10.82 -3.59
C ALA A 91 -20.11 -9.36 -3.18
N ALA A 92 -20.50 -8.42 -4.05
CA ALA A 92 -20.48 -6.99 -3.73
C ALA A 92 -21.20 -6.69 -2.40
N ASP A 93 -20.69 -5.67 -1.69
CA ASP A 93 -21.14 -5.24 -0.35
C ASP A 93 -21.02 -6.28 0.76
N THR A 94 -20.38 -7.44 0.53
CA THR A 94 -20.04 -8.36 1.61
C THR A 94 -19.06 -7.68 2.55
N VAL A 95 -19.33 -7.73 3.86
CA VAL A 95 -18.45 -7.14 4.88
C VAL A 95 -17.64 -8.23 5.56
N ILE A 96 -16.33 -8.06 5.58
CA ILE A 96 -15.41 -8.87 6.36
C ILE A 96 -14.95 -8.04 7.55
N ARG A 97 -15.36 -8.45 8.75
CA ARG A 97 -14.88 -7.90 10.01
C ARG A 97 -13.69 -8.72 10.51
N PRO A 98 -12.47 -8.20 10.52
CA PRO A 98 -11.31 -8.99 10.91
C PRO A 98 -11.46 -9.56 12.31
N TYR A 99 -11.19 -10.86 12.48
CA TYR A 99 -11.01 -11.42 13.81
C TYR A 99 -9.67 -10.92 14.37
N TRP A 100 -9.75 -9.94 15.27
CA TRP A 100 -8.60 -9.22 15.76
C TRP A 100 -8.69 -9.14 17.29
N PRO A 101 -7.94 -9.96 18.03
CA PRO A 101 -7.89 -9.85 19.49
C PRO A 101 -7.26 -8.54 19.95
N GLU A 102 -7.68 -8.02 21.10
CA GLU A 102 -7.09 -6.82 21.74
C GLU A 102 -5.58 -7.01 22.01
N GLY A 103 -4.80 -5.95 21.82
CA GLY A 103 -3.32 -5.97 21.93
C GLY A 103 -2.63 -6.77 20.83
N GLY A 104 -3.39 -7.32 19.87
CA GLY A 104 -2.88 -8.23 18.85
C GLY A 104 -2.51 -7.53 17.54
N ARG A 105 -1.82 -8.29 16.69
CA ARG A 105 -1.64 -7.96 15.27
C ARG A 105 -2.24 -9.06 14.43
N THR A 106 -2.90 -8.70 13.33
CA THR A 106 -3.53 -9.68 12.45
C THR A 106 -3.36 -9.31 10.97
N VAL A 107 -3.62 -10.29 10.11
CA VAL A 107 -3.78 -10.11 8.67
C VAL A 107 -5.06 -10.82 8.29
N VAL A 108 -5.89 -10.28 7.40
CA VAL A 108 -7.12 -10.99 6.98
C VAL A 108 -6.78 -12.13 6.03
N PHE A 109 -6.11 -11.81 4.92
CA PHE A 109 -5.74 -12.76 3.87
C PHE A 109 -4.23 -12.80 3.60
N HIS A 110 -3.71 -14.00 3.40
CA HIS A 110 -2.32 -14.25 3.00
C HIS A 110 -2.29 -14.92 1.63
N LEU A 111 -1.57 -14.31 0.70
CA LEU A 111 -1.02 -14.96 -0.49
C LEU A 111 0.45 -15.27 -0.18
N ASP A 112 0.63 -16.24 0.72
CA ASP A 112 1.91 -16.67 1.28
C ASP A 112 1.87 -18.19 1.50
N SER A 113 2.93 -18.90 1.11
CA SER A 113 3.03 -20.35 1.28
C SER A 113 3.36 -20.79 2.72
N ARG A 114 3.64 -19.82 3.60
CA ARG A 114 3.91 -20.06 5.03
C ARG A 114 2.61 -20.22 5.82
N GLU A 115 2.09 -21.44 5.91
CA GLU A 115 1.04 -21.72 6.90
C GLU A 115 1.64 -21.73 8.33
N GLY A 116 1.17 -20.82 9.19
CA GLY A 116 1.49 -20.81 10.63
C GLY A 116 2.75 -20.05 11.07
N LYS A 117 3.07 -20.14 12.38
CA LYS A 117 4.08 -19.27 13.06
C LYS A 117 5.54 -19.66 12.84
N ARG A 118 5.81 -20.87 12.34
CA ARG A 118 7.17 -21.39 12.08
C ARG A 118 7.14 -22.25 10.82
N PRO A 119 7.30 -21.65 9.63
CA PRO A 119 7.38 -22.41 8.39
C PRO A 119 8.54 -23.41 8.50
N GLY A 120 8.23 -24.71 8.43
CA GLY A 120 9.26 -25.75 8.34
C GLY A 120 9.96 -25.73 6.97
N PRO A 121 11.10 -26.42 6.81
CA PRO A 121 11.84 -26.46 5.54
C PRO A 121 11.00 -26.86 4.32
N MET A 122 9.94 -27.63 4.53
CA MET A 122 9.01 -28.04 3.47
C MET A 122 8.14 -26.88 2.95
N SER A 123 7.63 -26.01 3.83
CA SER A 123 6.87 -24.81 3.42
C SER A 123 7.73 -23.81 2.64
N ALA A 124 9.05 -23.86 2.84
CA ALA A 124 10.01 -23.08 2.05
C ALA A 124 10.10 -23.54 0.58
N ARG A 125 9.52 -24.69 0.20
CA ARG A 125 9.52 -25.20 -1.18
C ARG A 125 8.17 -25.04 -1.88
N ILE A 126 7.13 -24.63 -1.16
CA ILE A 126 5.80 -24.45 -1.72
C ILE A 126 5.70 -23.04 -2.28
N ASN A 127 5.35 -22.92 -3.55
CA ASN A 127 4.94 -21.67 -4.18
C ASN A 127 3.41 -21.68 -4.31
N ILE A 128 2.77 -20.54 -4.09
CA ILE A 128 1.37 -20.37 -4.47
C ILE A 128 1.34 -19.84 -5.90
N GLU A 129 0.48 -20.40 -6.75
CA GLU A 129 0.28 -19.90 -8.11
C GLU A 129 -1.18 -19.93 -8.53
N ASN A 130 -1.55 -19.11 -9.51
CA ASN A 130 -2.87 -19.13 -10.14
C ASN A 130 -4.00 -18.88 -9.11
N VAL A 131 -3.92 -17.77 -8.39
CA VAL A 131 -4.77 -17.49 -7.23
C VAL A 131 -5.45 -16.13 -7.37
N SER A 132 -6.70 -16.00 -6.92
CA SER A 132 -7.36 -14.69 -6.92
C SER A 132 -8.26 -14.47 -5.73
N ILE A 133 -8.31 -13.23 -5.24
CA ILE A 133 -9.36 -12.72 -4.34
C ILE A 133 -10.04 -11.55 -5.07
N ARG A 134 -11.33 -11.67 -5.38
CA ARG A 134 -12.06 -10.62 -6.08
C ARG A 134 -13.50 -10.43 -5.63
N GLY A 135 -13.98 -9.20 -5.76
CA GLY A 135 -15.42 -8.89 -5.76
C GLY A 135 -16.16 -9.45 -6.98
N VAL A 136 -17.46 -9.65 -6.86
CA VAL A 136 -18.38 -10.03 -7.93
C VAL A 136 -19.54 -9.03 -7.93
N GLY A 137 -19.68 -8.30 -9.03
CA GLY A 137 -20.69 -7.25 -9.17
C GLY A 137 -20.32 -5.93 -8.48
N GLY A 138 -19.07 -5.76 -8.05
CA GLY A 138 -18.57 -4.60 -7.32
C GLY A 138 -17.68 -5.01 -6.14
N SER A 139 -17.27 -4.02 -5.35
CA SER A 139 -16.33 -4.26 -4.26
C SER A 139 -16.95 -4.99 -3.07
N PHE A 140 -16.19 -5.90 -2.47
CA PHE A 140 -16.44 -6.33 -1.10
C PHE A 140 -15.67 -5.43 -0.13
N ILE A 141 -16.04 -5.47 1.15
CA ILE A 141 -15.55 -4.54 2.17
C ILE A 141 -14.76 -5.31 3.21
N ILE A 142 -13.53 -4.87 3.52
CA ILE A 142 -12.80 -5.28 4.71
C ILE A 142 -12.89 -4.10 5.69
N ASP A 143 -13.68 -4.27 6.76
CA ASP A 143 -14.06 -3.19 7.66
C ASP A 143 -13.43 -3.38 9.04
N TYR A 144 -12.49 -2.50 9.36
CA TYR A 144 -11.90 -2.35 10.69
C TYR A 144 -11.94 -0.90 11.16
N SER A 145 -12.85 -0.08 10.61
CA SER A 145 -12.95 1.35 10.94
C SER A 145 -13.54 1.62 12.33
N ASN A 146 -14.11 0.59 12.97
CA ASN A 146 -14.61 0.66 14.34
C ASN A 146 -13.51 0.46 15.41
N ARG A 147 -12.27 0.15 15.01
CA ARG A 147 -11.16 -0.09 15.94
C ARG A 147 -10.25 1.13 16.02
N PRO A 148 -10.19 1.85 17.15
CA PRO A 148 -9.32 3.02 17.24
C PRO A 148 -7.84 2.63 17.12
N TYR A 149 -7.02 3.56 16.63
CA TYR A 149 -5.58 3.39 16.60
C TYR A 149 -5.01 3.06 17.99
N ASP A 150 -4.19 2.01 18.03
CA ASP A 150 -3.31 1.65 19.13
C ASP A 150 -1.91 1.33 18.56
N LYS A 151 -0.87 1.82 19.22
CA LYS A 151 0.53 1.70 18.76
C LYS A 151 1.08 0.26 18.85
N GLU A 152 0.53 -0.56 19.75
CA GLU A 152 0.95 -1.95 19.96
C GLU A 152 0.25 -2.90 18.99
N GLU A 153 -0.96 -2.52 18.57
CA GLU A 153 -1.77 -3.29 17.65
C GLU A 153 -1.43 -3.02 16.17
N GLY A 154 -2.07 -3.79 15.29
CA GLY A 154 -2.11 -3.43 13.87
C GLY A 154 -2.67 -4.53 12.99
N ILE A 155 -3.17 -4.12 11.83
CA ILE A 155 -3.85 -5.00 10.89
C ILE A 155 -3.32 -4.79 9.48
N ARG A 156 -3.34 -5.83 8.65
CA ARG A 156 -3.25 -5.73 7.19
C ARG A 156 -4.44 -6.46 6.59
N ALA A 157 -5.00 -5.93 5.53
CA ALA A 157 -6.06 -6.61 4.79
C ALA A 157 -5.48 -7.81 4.03
N ILE A 158 -4.45 -7.58 3.22
CA ILE A 158 -3.87 -8.61 2.34
C ILE A 158 -2.34 -8.53 2.37
N VAL A 159 -1.68 -9.67 2.58
CA VAL A 159 -0.21 -9.77 2.47
C VAL A 159 0.15 -10.75 1.37
N CYS A 160 0.97 -10.29 0.42
CA CYS A 160 1.53 -11.10 -0.65
C CYS A 160 3.02 -11.31 -0.41
N ARG A 161 3.49 -12.56 -0.45
CA ARG A 161 4.93 -12.86 -0.37
C ARG A 161 5.43 -13.83 -1.42
N LYS A 162 4.93 -15.05 -1.39
CA LYS A 162 5.44 -16.16 -2.19
C LYS A 162 4.37 -16.67 -3.13
N VAL A 163 4.04 -15.82 -4.10
CA VAL A 163 2.92 -16.03 -5.00
C VAL A 163 3.27 -15.63 -6.43
N LYS A 164 2.84 -16.43 -7.41
CA LYS A 164 2.92 -16.15 -8.84
C LYS A 164 1.53 -16.13 -9.47
N ASN A 165 1.35 -15.36 -10.53
CA ASN A 165 0.11 -15.34 -11.31
C ASN A 165 -1.13 -15.13 -10.43
N PHE A 166 -1.23 -13.93 -9.84
CA PHE A 166 -2.27 -13.62 -8.86
C PHE A 166 -3.09 -12.40 -9.20
N MET A 167 -4.33 -12.36 -8.69
CA MET A 167 -5.19 -11.19 -8.77
C MET A 167 -5.78 -10.79 -7.43
N ILE A 168 -5.79 -9.49 -7.16
CA ILE A 168 -6.57 -8.85 -6.10
C ILE A 168 -7.46 -7.81 -6.77
N SER A 169 -8.78 -7.92 -6.65
CA SER A 169 -9.65 -6.89 -7.22
C SER A 169 -10.91 -6.58 -6.45
N ASP A 170 -11.42 -5.37 -6.65
CA ASP A 170 -12.75 -4.94 -6.18
C ASP A 170 -12.83 -5.08 -4.65
N VAL A 171 -11.96 -4.33 -3.96
CA VAL A 171 -11.85 -4.33 -2.49
C VAL A 171 -11.94 -2.91 -1.97
N LEU A 172 -12.89 -2.66 -1.06
CA LEU A 172 -12.91 -1.45 -0.24
C LEU A 172 -12.40 -1.79 1.15
N ILE A 173 -11.37 -1.07 1.59
CA ILE A 173 -10.84 -1.14 2.96
C ILE A 173 -11.34 0.06 3.74
N LYS A 174 -12.06 -0.19 4.84
CA LYS A 174 -12.42 0.86 5.79
C LYS A 174 -11.48 0.78 6.99
N ASP A 175 -10.57 1.74 7.06
CA ASP A 175 -9.56 1.86 8.10
C ASP A 175 -10.00 2.88 9.17
N SER A 176 -9.14 3.07 10.16
CA SER A 176 -9.28 3.98 11.31
C SER A 176 -7.90 4.47 11.75
N TRP A 177 -7.09 4.84 10.76
CA TRP A 177 -5.70 5.27 10.88
C TRP A 177 -4.80 4.22 11.53
N THR A 178 -5.07 2.93 11.28
CA THR A 178 -4.26 1.83 11.81
C THR A 178 -2.83 1.85 11.26
N ARG A 179 -1.93 1.13 11.94
CA ARG A 179 -0.48 1.29 11.80
C ARG A 179 0.13 0.90 10.44
N PHE A 180 -0.54 0.07 9.65
CA PHE A 180 0.09 -0.55 8.47
C PHE A 180 -0.67 -0.24 7.19
N ALA A 181 0.03 -0.29 6.05
CA ALA A 181 -0.64 -0.30 4.77
C ALA A 181 -1.55 -1.53 4.64
N ALA A 182 -2.70 -1.36 4.00
CA ALA A 182 -3.72 -2.39 3.94
C ALA A 182 -3.29 -3.61 3.09
N ILE A 183 -2.68 -3.36 1.93
CA ILE A 183 -2.17 -4.37 1.00
C ILE A 183 -0.65 -4.27 0.95
N VAL A 184 0.04 -5.35 1.33
CA VAL A 184 1.50 -5.36 1.45
C VAL A 184 2.13 -6.44 0.57
N PHE A 185 3.14 -6.05 -0.21
CA PHE A 185 3.99 -6.94 -0.98
C PHE A 185 5.37 -7.01 -0.35
N ALA A 186 5.82 -8.19 0.06
CA ALA A 186 7.09 -8.35 0.75
C ALA A 186 7.80 -9.63 0.33
N PRO A 187 9.13 -9.72 0.41
CA PRO A 187 9.80 -10.96 0.06
C PRO A 187 9.64 -12.03 1.14
N ASP A 188 9.77 -13.28 0.74
CA ASP A 188 10.02 -14.42 1.60
C ASP A 188 11.46 -14.37 2.12
N MET A 189 11.59 -14.24 3.44
CA MET A 189 12.89 -14.17 4.13
C MET A 189 13.50 -15.55 4.43
N VAL A 190 12.82 -16.66 4.10
CA VAL A 190 13.37 -18.00 4.35
C VAL A 190 14.34 -18.37 3.23
N ALA A 191 15.56 -18.74 3.58
CA ALA A 191 16.55 -19.19 2.62
C ALA A 191 16.09 -20.49 1.93
N VAL A 192 15.97 -20.45 0.61
CA VAL A 192 15.81 -21.63 -0.24
C VAL A 192 17.01 -21.66 -1.15
N ALA A 193 17.65 -22.82 -1.27
CA ALA A 193 18.89 -23.02 -2.03
C ALA A 193 18.64 -23.27 -3.53
N ASP A 194 17.43 -23.01 -4.02
CA ASP A 194 17.00 -23.36 -5.38
C ASP A 194 16.80 -22.09 -6.21
N GLU A 195 17.50 -22.00 -7.34
CA GLU A 195 17.49 -20.85 -8.26
C GLU A 195 16.11 -20.63 -8.88
N ASP A 196 15.28 -21.68 -8.99
CA ASP A 196 13.93 -21.62 -9.56
C ASP A 196 12.85 -21.21 -8.53
N SER A 197 13.22 -20.99 -7.26
CA SER A 197 12.25 -20.68 -6.21
C SER A 197 11.83 -19.21 -6.20
N ILE A 198 10.52 -18.97 -6.29
CA ILE A 198 9.94 -17.64 -6.18
C ILE A 198 10.02 -17.21 -4.72
N TYR A 199 10.63 -16.06 -4.46
CA TYR A 199 10.75 -15.49 -3.11
C TYR A 199 10.10 -14.11 -3.00
N LYS A 200 9.44 -13.63 -4.05
CA LYS A 200 8.71 -12.35 -4.06
C LYS A 200 7.42 -12.50 -4.88
N PRO A 201 6.39 -11.66 -4.67
CA PRO A 201 5.18 -11.70 -5.48
C PRO A 201 5.52 -11.42 -6.94
N THR A 202 5.05 -12.26 -7.86
CA THR A 202 5.42 -12.19 -9.28
C THR A 202 4.19 -12.34 -10.18
N ASP A 203 4.14 -11.66 -11.32
CA ASP A 203 3.07 -11.79 -12.32
C ASP A 203 1.67 -11.48 -11.73
N GLY A 204 1.51 -10.26 -11.21
CA GLY A 204 0.33 -9.85 -10.45
C GLY A 204 -0.56 -8.82 -11.16
N LEU A 205 -1.86 -8.87 -10.88
CA LEU A 205 -2.82 -7.82 -11.20
C LEU A 205 -3.55 -7.36 -9.93
N VAL A 206 -3.47 -6.06 -9.63
CA VAL A 206 -4.20 -5.45 -8.51
C VAL A 206 -5.06 -4.33 -9.06
N ARG A 207 -6.39 -4.42 -8.95
CA ARG A 207 -7.25 -3.39 -9.53
C ARG A 207 -8.52 -3.08 -8.76
N ASN A 208 -9.06 -1.88 -8.93
CA ASN A 208 -10.31 -1.44 -8.29
C ASN A 208 -10.26 -1.61 -6.76
N CYS A 209 -9.13 -1.27 -6.14
CA CYS A 209 -8.96 -1.34 -4.70
C CYS A 209 -8.96 0.06 -4.12
N SER A 210 -9.67 0.27 -3.02
CA SER A 210 -9.73 1.55 -2.35
C SER A 210 -9.59 1.45 -0.83
N ALA A 211 -9.12 2.53 -0.20
CA ALA A 211 -9.09 2.65 1.26
C ALA A 211 -9.60 4.02 1.74
N THR A 212 -10.25 4.03 2.90
CA THR A 212 -10.58 5.27 3.63
C THR A 212 -9.82 5.36 4.93
N ASP A 213 -9.50 6.58 5.36
CA ASP A 213 -9.01 6.88 6.71
C ASP A 213 -7.73 6.12 7.08
N SER A 214 -6.88 5.77 6.10
CA SER A 214 -5.60 5.12 6.36
C SER A 214 -4.61 6.07 7.02
N ASN A 215 -3.67 5.53 7.80
CA ASN A 215 -2.60 6.33 8.40
C ASN A 215 -1.79 7.09 7.33
N SER A 216 -1.44 8.34 7.62
CA SER A 216 -0.79 9.32 6.75
C SER A 216 0.56 8.87 6.17
N GLU A 217 1.35 8.05 6.88
CA GLU A 217 2.63 7.51 6.40
C GLU A 217 2.50 6.09 5.79
N ASN A 218 1.29 5.52 5.80
CA ASN A 218 0.97 4.22 5.21
C ASN A 218 0.01 4.42 4.03
N GLY A 219 -1.17 3.82 4.06
CA GLY A 219 -2.18 3.94 3.01
C GLY A 219 -2.67 2.60 2.46
N LEU A 220 -3.03 2.57 1.18
CA LEU A 220 -3.65 1.41 0.57
C LEU A 220 -2.63 0.32 0.23
N VAL A 221 -1.65 0.61 -0.64
CA VAL A 221 -0.62 -0.35 -1.08
C VAL A 221 0.74 0.04 -0.56
N GLN A 222 1.50 -0.92 -0.02
CA GLN A 222 2.95 -0.80 0.16
C GLN A 222 3.72 -1.97 -0.47
N MET A 223 4.72 -1.65 -1.29
CA MET A 223 5.62 -2.65 -1.87
C MET A 223 7.03 -2.58 -1.29
N HIS A 224 7.49 -3.72 -0.77
CA HIS A 224 8.88 -3.96 -0.40
C HIS A 224 9.61 -4.86 -1.40
N ALA A 225 8.88 -5.78 -2.03
CA ALA A 225 9.39 -6.60 -3.13
C ALA A 225 8.27 -7.04 -4.07
N GLY A 226 8.62 -7.27 -5.33
CA GLY A 226 7.71 -7.85 -6.31
C GLY A 226 8.25 -7.70 -7.74
N GLU A 227 7.66 -8.40 -8.69
CA GLU A 227 8.11 -8.37 -10.09
C GLU A 227 6.96 -8.58 -11.07
N ARG A 228 6.92 -7.79 -12.16
CA ARG A 228 5.86 -7.87 -13.18
C ARG A 228 4.46 -7.77 -12.58
N ILE A 229 4.19 -6.70 -11.84
CA ILE A 229 2.89 -6.44 -11.20
C ILE A 229 2.27 -5.17 -11.80
N HIS A 230 1.02 -5.27 -12.21
CA HIS A 230 0.22 -4.15 -12.68
C HIS A 230 -0.80 -3.70 -11.62
N PHE A 231 -0.92 -2.38 -11.44
CA PHE A 231 -1.91 -1.73 -10.58
C PHE A 231 -2.87 -0.88 -11.42
N GLU A 232 -4.18 -0.98 -11.23
CA GLU A 232 -5.15 -0.19 -12.01
C GLU A 232 -6.33 0.28 -11.16
N GLY A 233 -6.70 1.57 -11.22
CA GLY A 233 -7.90 2.06 -10.54
C GLY A 233 -7.78 1.95 -9.02
N LEU A 234 -6.69 2.47 -8.45
CA LEU A 234 -6.48 2.50 -7.01
C LEU A 234 -6.91 3.85 -6.43
N ALA A 235 -7.53 3.85 -5.25
CA ALA A 235 -7.98 5.09 -4.60
C ALA A 235 -7.74 5.10 -3.08
N ALA A 236 -7.31 6.24 -2.53
CA ALA A 236 -7.31 6.46 -1.09
C ALA A 236 -7.97 7.81 -0.76
N VAL A 237 -8.82 7.83 0.28
CA VAL A 237 -9.53 9.05 0.71
C VAL A 237 -9.31 9.29 2.20
N GLY A 238 -8.99 10.53 2.58
CA GLY A 238 -8.88 10.97 3.96
C GLY A 238 -7.64 10.45 4.71
N GLY A 239 -6.66 9.88 4.00
CA GLY A 239 -5.58 9.07 4.59
C GLY A 239 -4.20 9.18 3.95
N GLY A 240 -3.39 8.13 4.02
CA GLY A 240 -1.99 8.11 3.58
C GLY A 240 -1.75 8.11 2.07
N VAL A 241 -0.92 7.16 1.63
CA VAL A 241 -0.48 7.04 0.24
C VAL A 241 -1.26 5.95 -0.50
N THR A 242 -1.78 6.25 -1.69
CA THR A 242 -2.52 5.23 -2.47
C THR A 242 -1.60 4.10 -2.94
N LEU A 243 -0.54 4.45 -3.69
CA LEU A 243 0.46 3.52 -4.18
C LEU A 243 1.85 3.88 -3.63
N ARG A 244 2.27 3.17 -2.58
CA ARG A 244 3.56 3.37 -1.91
C ARG A 244 4.59 2.34 -2.37
N LEU A 245 5.41 2.73 -3.32
CA LEU A 245 6.55 1.96 -3.82
C LEU A 245 7.78 2.25 -2.96
N GLU A 246 7.75 1.77 -1.72
CA GLU A 246 8.79 2.03 -0.73
C GLU A 246 9.48 0.76 -0.22
N THR A 247 10.67 0.49 -0.76
CA THR A 247 11.42 -0.75 -0.56
C THR A 247 12.32 -0.73 0.67
N SER A 248 11.71 -0.46 1.83
CA SER A 248 12.38 -0.33 3.14
C SER A 248 12.63 -1.65 3.88
N ALA A 249 12.06 -2.77 3.42
CA ALA A 249 12.21 -4.09 4.02
C ALA A 249 12.70 -5.14 3.00
N GLY A 250 13.19 -6.28 3.50
CA GLY A 250 13.62 -7.41 2.66
C GLY A 250 15.13 -7.55 2.42
N GLY A 251 15.92 -6.51 2.73
CA GLY A 251 17.37 -6.54 2.52
C GLY A 251 17.74 -6.85 1.07
N HIS A 252 18.68 -7.77 0.83
CA HIS A 252 19.09 -8.20 -0.51
C HIS A 252 17.96 -8.89 -1.32
N ARG A 253 16.86 -9.29 -0.67
CA ARG A 253 15.68 -9.89 -1.32
C ARG A 253 14.57 -8.88 -1.58
N GLY A 254 14.74 -7.65 -1.10
CA GLY A 254 13.84 -6.55 -1.40
C GLY A 254 13.96 -6.10 -2.86
N GLY A 255 13.22 -5.07 -3.21
CA GLY A 255 13.28 -4.46 -4.54
C GLY A 255 12.12 -4.86 -5.43
N ILE A 256 11.66 -3.91 -6.23
CA ILE A 256 10.55 -4.08 -7.16
C ILE A 256 11.03 -3.93 -8.61
N TYR A 257 10.48 -4.73 -9.52
CA TYR A 257 10.95 -4.83 -10.91
C TYR A 257 9.75 -4.92 -11.87
N ASP A 258 9.82 -4.22 -12.99
CA ASP A 258 8.77 -4.21 -14.03
C ASP A 258 7.38 -3.92 -13.46
N ILE A 259 7.27 -2.82 -12.72
CA ILE A 259 6.02 -2.40 -12.10
C ILE A 259 5.33 -1.41 -13.02
N THR A 260 4.04 -1.63 -13.26
CA THR A 260 3.21 -0.71 -14.04
C THR A 260 2.00 -0.29 -13.21
N ALA A 261 1.56 0.95 -13.36
CA ALA A 261 0.36 1.43 -12.69
C ALA A 261 -0.44 2.39 -13.57
N LYS A 262 -1.76 2.33 -13.44
CA LYS A 262 -2.68 3.22 -14.15
C LYS A 262 -3.82 3.71 -13.24
N ASP A 263 -4.25 4.95 -13.44
CA ASP A 263 -5.43 5.52 -12.78
C ASP A 263 -5.33 5.46 -11.25
N ILE A 264 -4.36 6.20 -10.70
CA ILE A 264 -4.09 6.27 -9.26
C ILE A 264 -4.67 7.56 -8.69
N TYR A 265 -5.60 7.42 -7.75
CA TYR A 265 -6.35 8.51 -7.13
C TYR A 265 -6.00 8.69 -5.65
N CYS A 266 -5.91 9.94 -5.19
CA CYS A 266 -5.87 10.26 -3.77
C CYS A 266 -6.70 11.51 -3.48
N GLU A 267 -7.40 11.52 -2.35
CA GLU A 267 -8.16 12.68 -1.86
C GLU A 267 -7.91 12.91 -0.38
N ASP A 268 -7.70 14.18 0.01
CA ASP A 268 -7.43 14.57 1.39
C ASP A 268 -6.36 13.69 2.03
N GLY A 269 -5.31 13.39 1.26
CA GLY A 269 -4.32 12.40 1.61
C GLY A 269 -2.88 12.84 1.46
N MET A 270 -1.94 11.98 1.85
CA MET A 270 -0.52 12.33 1.80
C MET A 270 -0.06 12.47 0.34
N SER A 271 -0.28 11.41 -0.45
CA SER A 271 -0.04 11.45 -1.89
C SER A 271 -0.72 10.30 -2.62
N ALA A 272 -0.91 10.45 -3.94
CA ALA A 272 -1.34 9.33 -4.77
C ALA A 272 -0.20 8.32 -4.95
N VAL A 273 1.02 8.80 -5.21
CA VAL A 273 2.19 7.95 -5.46
C VAL A 273 3.35 8.34 -4.55
N LEU A 274 4.06 7.36 -4.02
CA LEU A 274 5.36 7.55 -3.37
C LEU A 274 6.38 6.55 -3.90
N LEU A 275 7.55 7.04 -4.32
CA LEU A 275 8.70 6.26 -4.77
C LEU A 275 9.86 6.46 -3.79
N GLY A 276 10.19 5.43 -3.01
CA GLY A 276 11.26 5.48 -2.01
C GLY A 276 12.13 4.23 -2.05
N PRO A 277 13.31 4.27 -2.69
CA PRO A 277 14.09 3.06 -2.91
C PRO A 277 14.80 2.55 -1.64
N HIS A 278 14.94 3.40 -0.60
CA HIS A 278 15.65 3.09 0.65
C HIS A 278 17.02 2.45 0.37
N THR A 279 17.18 1.14 0.65
CA THR A 279 18.42 0.41 0.44
C THR A 279 18.38 -0.52 -0.78
N ALA A 280 17.25 -0.64 -1.47
CA ALA A 280 17.07 -1.62 -2.53
C ALA A 280 17.46 -1.05 -3.91
N GLN A 281 18.05 -1.92 -4.73
CA GLN A 281 18.18 -1.66 -6.16
C GLN A 281 16.88 -2.10 -6.83
N ASN A 282 16.14 -1.17 -7.40
CA ASN A 282 14.85 -1.44 -8.04
C ASN A 282 14.99 -1.39 -9.56
N GLY A 283 14.13 -2.15 -10.24
CA GLY A 283 13.94 -2.09 -11.69
C GLY A 283 13.17 -0.85 -12.13
N VAL A 284 12.57 -0.94 -13.32
CA VAL A 284 11.76 0.12 -13.92
C VAL A 284 10.36 0.13 -13.30
N VAL A 285 9.84 1.34 -13.09
CA VAL A 285 8.45 1.60 -12.71
C VAL A 285 7.83 2.56 -13.72
N GLU A 286 6.67 2.22 -14.26
CA GLU A 286 5.90 3.10 -15.14
C GLU A 286 4.52 3.38 -14.57
N ILE A 287 4.18 4.66 -14.41
CA ILE A 287 2.90 5.09 -13.84
C ILE A 287 2.24 6.09 -14.78
N ASP A 288 0.99 5.82 -15.17
CA ASP A 288 0.21 6.66 -16.09
C ASP A 288 -1.15 7.04 -15.49
N GLY A 289 -1.41 8.33 -15.32
CA GLY A 289 -2.68 8.82 -14.77
C GLY A 289 -2.62 8.88 -13.24
N VAL A 290 -2.28 10.05 -12.73
CA VAL A 290 -2.25 10.35 -11.30
C VAL A 290 -3.17 11.53 -11.04
N LEU A 291 -4.20 11.34 -10.21
CA LEU A 291 -5.12 12.39 -9.78
C LEU A 291 -5.06 12.55 -8.26
N ALA A 292 -4.73 13.74 -7.80
CA ALA A 292 -4.66 14.06 -6.37
C ALA A 292 -5.53 15.28 -6.05
N LYS A 293 -6.46 15.16 -5.11
CA LYS A 293 -7.34 16.26 -4.68
C LYS A 293 -7.12 16.59 -3.21
N GLY A 294 -6.71 17.81 -2.90
CA GLY A 294 -6.44 18.21 -1.51
C GLY A 294 -5.35 17.38 -0.83
N CYS A 295 -4.43 16.80 -1.60
CA CYS A 295 -3.31 16.04 -1.07
C CYS A 295 -2.11 16.94 -0.74
N ALA A 296 -1.18 16.46 0.10
CA ALA A 296 0.06 17.20 0.35
C ALA A 296 0.88 17.31 -0.95
N PHE A 297 0.99 16.18 -1.66
CA PHE A 297 1.56 16.09 -3.01
C PHE A 297 0.78 15.09 -3.86
N ALA A 298 0.80 15.21 -5.18
CA ALA A 298 0.35 14.13 -6.06
C ALA A 298 1.38 12.98 -6.08
N VAL A 299 2.66 13.33 -6.23
CA VAL A 299 3.77 12.37 -6.32
C VAL A 299 4.89 12.78 -5.37
N GLN A 300 5.44 11.82 -4.62
CA GLN A 300 6.61 12.02 -3.77
C GLN A 300 7.72 11.06 -4.14
N MET A 301 8.96 11.56 -4.18
CA MET A 301 10.14 10.78 -4.53
C MET A 301 11.24 11.01 -3.50
N GLY A 302 11.87 9.93 -3.03
CA GLY A 302 12.91 9.98 -2.02
C GLY A 302 14.25 9.42 -2.52
N ALA A 303 15.34 9.89 -1.92
CA ALA A 303 16.66 9.33 -2.13
C ALA A 303 16.81 7.96 -1.46
N GLY A 304 17.66 7.12 -2.03
CA GLY A 304 18.17 5.96 -1.31
C GLY A 304 19.19 6.33 -0.24
N PHE A 305 19.52 5.38 0.63
CA PHE A 305 20.59 5.51 1.60
C PHE A 305 21.26 4.18 1.89
N VAL A 306 22.48 4.24 2.43
CA VAL A 306 23.15 3.11 3.07
C VAL A 306 22.95 3.23 4.57
N LYS A 307 22.52 2.15 5.22
CA LYS A 307 22.37 2.12 6.69
C LYS A 307 23.68 2.50 7.36
N ARG A 308 23.61 3.23 8.47
CA ARG A 308 24.79 3.82 9.14
C ARG A 308 25.87 2.79 9.44
N GLU A 309 25.47 1.60 9.86
CA GLU A 309 26.34 0.47 10.19
C GLU A 309 27.03 -0.16 8.96
N LEU A 310 26.52 0.08 7.74
CA LEU A 310 27.05 -0.47 6.48
C LEU A 310 27.84 0.56 5.65
N GLN A 311 27.88 1.84 6.08
CA GLN A 311 28.50 2.93 5.32
C GLN A 311 30.01 2.78 5.07
N ARG A 312 30.69 1.92 5.85
CA ARG A 312 32.13 1.66 5.69
C ARG A 312 32.45 0.60 4.65
N ASP A 313 31.45 -0.18 4.23
CA ASP A 313 31.62 -1.23 3.24
C ASP A 313 31.17 -0.71 1.87
N PRO A 314 32.10 -0.54 0.92
CA PRO A 314 31.81 0.03 -0.40
C PRO A 314 30.93 -0.85 -1.28
N SER A 315 30.67 -2.11 -0.90
CA SER A 315 29.73 -2.98 -1.62
C SER A 315 28.27 -2.56 -1.44
N TYR A 316 27.95 -1.84 -0.36
CA TYR A 316 26.60 -1.33 -0.13
C TYR A 316 26.40 0.03 -0.79
N LYS A 317 25.38 0.11 -1.63
CA LYS A 317 25.01 1.32 -2.36
C LYS A 317 23.66 1.84 -1.88
N PRO A 318 23.43 3.16 -1.93
CA PRO A 318 22.10 3.72 -1.77
C PRO A 318 21.12 3.05 -2.75
N GLY A 319 19.88 2.84 -2.31
CA GLY A 319 18.84 2.34 -3.20
C GLY A 319 18.54 3.31 -4.33
N VAL A 320 18.12 2.77 -5.47
CA VAL A 320 17.73 3.54 -6.66
C VAL A 320 16.55 2.87 -7.36
N PHE A 321 15.85 3.61 -8.22
CA PHE A 321 15.05 3.04 -9.29
C PHE A 321 15.82 3.11 -10.61
N SER A 322 15.62 2.12 -11.48
CA SER A 322 16.38 2.02 -12.74
C SER A 322 15.99 3.12 -13.74
N VAL A 323 16.94 3.46 -14.61
CA VAL A 323 16.71 4.37 -15.75
C VAL A 323 15.54 3.85 -16.58
N GLY A 324 14.65 4.75 -17.00
CA GLY A 324 13.38 4.42 -17.65
C GLY A 324 12.17 4.50 -16.71
N THR A 325 12.40 4.63 -15.39
CA THR A 325 11.31 4.92 -14.44
C THR A 325 10.63 6.25 -14.78
N VAL A 326 9.29 6.24 -14.81
CA VAL A 326 8.49 7.33 -15.33
C VAL A 326 7.14 7.45 -14.64
N VAL A 327 6.73 8.68 -14.35
CA VAL A 327 5.39 9.04 -13.89
C VAL A 327 4.83 10.10 -14.82
N ARG A 328 3.69 9.82 -15.45
CA ARG A 328 3.09 10.69 -16.46
C ARG A 328 1.62 10.97 -16.22
N ASN A 329 1.13 12.05 -16.83
CA ASN A 329 -0.27 12.48 -16.77
C ASN A 329 -0.71 12.74 -15.32
N ILE A 330 -0.04 13.70 -14.69
CA ILE A 330 -0.24 14.09 -13.30
C ILE A 330 -1.17 15.30 -13.25
N HIS A 331 -2.26 15.18 -12.49
CA HIS A 331 -3.17 16.27 -12.17
C HIS A 331 -3.32 16.43 -10.66
N ALA A 332 -3.20 17.67 -10.18
CA ALA A 332 -3.42 18.00 -8.77
C ALA A 332 -4.44 19.12 -8.59
N GLU A 333 -5.45 18.89 -7.78
CA GLU A 333 -6.40 19.90 -7.31
C GLU A 333 -6.02 20.33 -5.90
N TYR A 334 -5.85 21.63 -5.70
CA TYR A 334 -5.56 22.22 -4.40
C TYR A 334 -6.66 21.90 -3.38
N GLY A 335 -6.28 21.72 -2.11
CA GLY A 335 -7.23 21.66 -1.00
C GLY A 335 -6.56 21.98 0.33
N GLU A 336 -7.36 22.12 1.38
CA GLU A 336 -6.96 22.69 2.67
C GLU A 336 -6.89 21.66 3.82
N ASN A 337 -6.91 20.38 3.45
CA ASN A 337 -7.10 19.27 4.38
C ASN A 337 -6.08 18.14 4.19
N ALA A 338 -4.93 18.42 3.58
CA ALA A 338 -3.85 17.47 3.36
C ALA A 338 -3.18 17.08 4.69
N PRO A 339 -2.99 15.79 5.01
CA PRO A 339 -2.13 15.37 6.11
C PRO A 339 -0.64 15.55 5.76
N LEU A 340 0.16 16.03 6.71
CA LEU A 340 1.60 16.20 6.57
C LEU A 340 2.30 15.81 7.88
N PRO A 341 3.43 15.07 7.86
CA PRO A 341 4.19 14.81 9.07
C PRO A 341 4.85 16.11 9.53
N ILE A 342 4.91 16.37 10.84
CA ILE A 342 5.48 17.62 11.40
C ILE A 342 6.91 17.87 10.88
N LYS A 343 7.71 16.81 10.74
CA LYS A 343 9.08 16.87 10.18
C LYS A 343 9.16 17.44 8.75
N HIS A 344 8.05 17.45 8.02
CA HIS A 344 7.96 17.96 6.65
C HIS A 344 7.42 19.40 6.59
N LEU A 345 7.12 20.05 7.72
CA LEU A 345 6.68 21.47 7.73
C LEU A 345 7.72 22.42 7.11
N GLY A 346 9.01 22.06 7.09
CA GLY A 346 10.03 22.84 6.39
C GLY A 346 9.89 22.87 4.86
N LEU A 347 8.99 22.07 4.29
CA LEU A 347 8.56 22.13 2.87
C LEU A 347 7.45 23.15 2.64
N VAL A 348 6.73 23.55 3.69
CA VAL A 348 5.62 24.47 3.61
C VAL A 348 6.16 25.88 3.50
N ARG A 349 5.59 26.67 2.59
CA ARG A 349 5.90 28.09 2.49
C ARG A 349 5.50 28.80 3.78
N THR A 350 6.35 29.72 4.24
CA THR A 350 6.12 30.44 5.50
C THR A 350 4.76 31.15 5.53
N GLU A 351 4.30 31.68 4.39
CA GLU A 351 2.98 32.33 4.29
C GLU A 351 1.80 31.37 4.56
N CYS A 352 1.95 30.07 4.27
CA CYS A 352 0.90 29.06 4.41
C CYS A 352 0.95 28.32 5.76
N LEU A 353 1.98 28.54 6.58
CA LEU A 353 2.13 27.84 7.87
C LEU A 353 0.96 28.12 8.84
N GLY A 354 0.29 29.28 8.70
CA GLY A 354 -0.86 29.67 9.52
C GLY A 354 -2.10 28.82 9.32
N ASP A 355 -2.20 28.12 8.19
CA ASP A 355 -3.38 27.31 7.83
C ASP A 355 -3.24 25.84 8.28
N TYR A 356 -2.11 25.49 8.89
CA TYR A 356 -1.86 24.16 9.43
C TYR A 356 -2.32 24.04 10.88
N ARG A 357 -2.95 22.89 11.18
CA ARG A 357 -3.47 22.54 12.51
C ARG A 357 -3.06 21.12 12.89
N LEU A 358 -3.07 20.79 14.19
CA LEU A 358 -2.80 19.42 14.63
C LEU A 358 -3.84 18.45 14.05
N ASP A 359 -3.39 17.30 13.51
CA ASP A 359 -4.32 16.26 13.08
C ASP A 359 -4.85 15.49 14.30
N LYS A 360 -6.03 15.87 14.77
CA LYS A 360 -6.68 15.26 15.94
C LYS A 360 -7.07 13.78 15.73
N ARG A 361 -7.05 13.27 14.50
CA ARG A 361 -7.34 11.88 14.18
C ARG A 361 -6.11 10.99 14.39
N ASP A 362 -4.91 11.56 14.23
CA ASP A 362 -3.66 10.92 14.61
C ASP A 362 -3.42 11.05 16.12
N ARG A 363 -3.69 9.96 16.85
CA ARG A 363 -3.45 9.90 18.30
C ARG A 363 -1.97 9.92 18.69
N SER A 364 -1.04 9.75 17.74
CA SER A 364 0.40 9.91 17.98
C SER A 364 0.85 11.37 17.95
N THR A 365 -0.02 12.30 17.53
CA THR A 365 0.22 13.76 17.42
C THR A 365 1.47 14.10 16.62
N ARG A 366 1.81 13.29 15.61
CA ARG A 366 3.00 13.50 14.76
C ARG A 366 2.67 14.15 13.41
N HIS A 367 1.39 14.40 13.18
CA HIS A 367 0.86 14.90 11.93
C HIS A 367 0.03 16.16 12.14
N VAL A 368 0.05 16.96 11.10
CA VAL A 368 -0.74 18.17 10.95
C VAL A 368 -1.60 18.05 9.71
N ARG A 369 -2.62 18.90 9.60
CA ARG A 369 -3.44 19.07 8.41
C ARG A 369 -3.46 20.51 7.96
N GLY A 370 -3.45 20.73 6.65
CA GLY A 370 -3.54 22.07 6.09
C GLY A 370 -3.56 22.05 4.55
N PRO A 371 -3.27 23.19 3.93
CA PRO A 371 -3.12 23.33 2.48
C PRO A 371 -2.23 22.29 1.81
N SER A 372 -2.57 21.91 0.58
CA SER A 372 -1.66 21.19 -0.33
C SER A 372 -0.32 21.90 -0.42
N VAL A 373 0.77 21.13 -0.44
CA VAL A 373 2.14 21.69 -0.40
C VAL A 373 2.68 21.96 -1.80
N GLY A 374 2.50 21.01 -2.72
CA GLY A 374 2.94 21.12 -4.11
C GLY A 374 2.42 19.97 -4.96
N ILE A 375 2.79 19.91 -6.23
CA ILE A 375 2.32 18.84 -7.13
C ILE A 375 3.24 17.62 -7.02
N VAL A 376 4.52 17.80 -7.32
CA VAL A 376 5.54 16.76 -7.21
C VAL A 376 6.59 17.17 -6.19
N PHE A 377 6.91 16.29 -5.25
CA PHE A 377 8.08 16.44 -4.38
C PHE A 377 9.23 15.55 -4.88
N ASP A 378 10.33 16.18 -5.24
CA ASP A 378 11.58 15.52 -5.62
C ASP A 378 12.63 15.64 -4.50
N GLY A 379 12.68 14.61 -3.66
CA GLY A 379 13.72 14.38 -2.66
C GLY A 379 14.73 13.33 -3.09
N THR A 380 14.91 13.07 -4.40
CA THR A 380 15.86 12.06 -4.90
C THR A 380 17.32 12.43 -4.68
N ARG A 381 17.62 13.72 -4.51
CA ARG A 381 18.99 14.26 -4.37
C ARG A 381 19.92 13.83 -5.51
N ASP A 382 19.39 13.79 -6.74
CA ASP A 382 20.11 13.38 -7.94
C ASP A 382 20.64 11.93 -7.87
N SER A 383 20.18 11.11 -6.91
CA SER A 383 20.65 9.72 -6.74
C SER A 383 20.05 8.74 -7.75
N TRP A 384 18.95 9.13 -8.37
CA TRP A 384 18.30 8.47 -9.51
C TRP A 384 17.40 9.50 -10.20
N THR A 385 17.04 9.26 -11.46
CA THR A 385 16.39 10.28 -12.31
C THR A 385 15.11 9.71 -12.93
N PRO A 386 13.95 9.89 -12.28
CA PRO A 386 12.67 9.58 -12.90
C PRO A 386 12.34 10.57 -14.00
N ALA A 387 11.70 10.10 -15.07
CA ALA A 387 11.00 10.96 -16.01
C ALA A 387 9.66 11.39 -15.41
N ILE A 388 9.43 12.70 -15.32
CA ILE A 388 8.14 13.25 -14.90
C ILE A 388 7.54 13.97 -16.11
N GLU A 389 6.42 13.48 -16.60
CA GLU A 389 5.84 13.91 -17.87
C GLU A 389 4.41 14.42 -17.67
N THR A 390 4.05 15.53 -18.34
CA THR A 390 2.69 16.11 -18.32
C THR A 390 2.16 16.38 -16.90
N ILE A 391 2.38 17.59 -16.41
CA ILE A 391 1.87 18.07 -15.12
C ILE A 391 0.79 19.13 -15.38
N SER A 392 -0.34 19.01 -14.69
CA SER A 392 -1.40 20.02 -14.63
C SER A 392 -1.91 20.19 -13.20
N CYS A 393 -2.49 21.35 -12.90
CA CYS A 393 -3.08 21.61 -11.58
C CYS A 393 -4.19 22.65 -11.61
N GLU A 394 -5.00 22.65 -10.56
CA GLU A 394 -6.10 23.59 -10.33
C GLU A 394 -6.06 24.13 -8.89
N GLY A 395 -6.40 25.41 -8.73
CA GLY A 395 -6.58 26.04 -7.41
C GLY A 395 -5.29 26.38 -6.64
N PHE A 396 -4.11 26.05 -7.15
CA PHE A 396 -2.86 26.44 -6.52
C PHE A 396 -2.48 27.89 -6.88
N GLU A 397 -2.52 28.79 -5.90
CA GLU A 397 -2.14 30.20 -6.10
C GLU A 397 -0.62 30.37 -6.29
N TYR A 398 0.18 29.50 -5.67
CA TYR A 398 1.63 29.64 -5.55
C TYR A 398 2.44 28.40 -5.94
N ALA A 399 1.82 27.38 -6.54
CA ALA A 399 2.49 26.10 -6.77
C ALA A 399 3.62 26.21 -7.79
N ARG A 400 4.76 25.61 -7.42
CA ARG A 400 5.73 25.09 -8.37
C ARG A 400 5.31 23.68 -8.76
N ASN A 401 5.46 23.35 -10.04
CA ASN A 401 5.16 22.01 -10.52
C ASN A 401 5.99 20.93 -9.81
N ILE A 402 7.22 21.26 -9.42
CA ILE A 402 8.14 20.38 -8.70
C ILE A 402 8.78 21.16 -7.55
N VAL A 403 8.68 20.62 -6.33
CA VAL A 403 9.37 21.08 -5.12
C VAL A 403 10.56 20.16 -4.90
N VAL A 404 11.78 20.70 -4.90
CA VAL A 404 13.01 19.91 -4.70
C VAL A 404 13.52 20.02 -3.26
N GLU A 405 14.08 18.95 -2.70
CA GLU A 405 14.53 18.92 -1.30
C GLU A 405 15.56 20.01 -0.94
N LYS A 406 16.37 20.48 -1.90
CA LYS A 406 17.35 21.56 -1.68
C LYS A 406 16.66 22.87 -1.25
N GLU A 407 15.36 23.01 -1.47
CA GLU A 407 14.54 24.16 -1.07
C GLU A 407 13.98 24.06 0.35
N ILE A 408 14.17 22.94 1.05
CA ILE A 408 13.70 22.75 2.42
C ILE A 408 14.36 23.75 3.37
N GLN A 409 13.53 24.46 4.13
CA GLN A 409 13.98 25.30 5.23
C GLN A 409 14.54 24.42 6.35
N ARG A 410 15.87 24.36 6.47
CA ARG A 410 16.56 23.61 7.56
C ARG A 410 16.65 24.45 8.83
N VAL A 411 15.51 24.74 9.42
CA VAL A 411 15.39 25.50 10.67
C VAL A 411 14.82 24.58 11.76
N ARG A 412 15.14 24.84 13.04
CA ARG A 412 14.48 24.14 14.15
C ARG A 412 12.98 24.41 14.10
N LEU A 413 12.18 23.38 14.37
CA LEU A 413 10.72 23.44 14.27
C LEU A 413 10.12 24.58 15.10
N GLU A 414 10.61 24.79 16.31
CA GLU A 414 10.12 25.84 17.20
C GLU A 414 10.35 27.24 16.63
N LYS A 415 11.48 27.42 15.92
CA LYS A 415 11.81 28.67 15.23
C LYS A 415 11.01 28.82 13.93
N LEU A 416 10.75 27.72 13.23
CA LEU A 416 9.91 27.73 12.02
C LEU A 416 8.47 28.15 12.34
N LEU A 417 7.95 27.72 13.50
CA LEU A 417 6.59 27.97 13.94
C LEU A 417 6.47 29.16 14.91
N GLU A 418 7.52 29.95 15.10
CA GLU A 418 7.48 31.13 15.96
C GLU A 418 6.44 32.13 15.43
N GLY A 419 5.46 32.48 16.27
CA GLY A 419 4.34 33.36 15.89
C GLY A 419 3.12 32.65 15.29
N TYR A 420 3.16 31.33 15.09
CA TYR A 420 2.03 30.56 14.54
C TYR A 420 1.24 29.81 15.63
N PRO A 421 -0.11 29.76 15.55
CA PRO A 421 -0.95 29.04 16.52
C PRO A 421 -0.58 27.56 16.69
N LEU A 422 -0.08 26.94 15.62
CA LEU A 422 0.34 25.53 15.61
C LEU A 422 1.42 25.23 16.66
N LEU A 423 2.33 26.18 16.96
CA LEU A 423 3.35 25.97 17.98
C LEU A 423 2.73 25.76 19.37
N ASP A 424 1.67 26.50 19.69
CA ASP A 424 0.97 26.38 20.96
C ASP A 424 0.13 25.10 21.03
N GLU A 425 -0.49 24.68 19.93
CA GLU A 425 -1.17 23.38 19.83
C GLU A 425 -0.22 22.21 20.13
N LEU A 426 0.99 22.24 19.56
CA LEU A 426 2.01 21.22 19.79
C LEU A 426 2.47 21.15 21.25
N ARG A 427 2.74 22.31 21.87
CA ARG A 427 3.12 22.41 23.28
C ARG A 427 2.03 21.86 24.22
N GLN A 428 0.76 22.11 23.91
CA GLN A 428 -0.37 21.57 24.66
C GLN A 428 -0.51 20.06 24.49
N ALA A 429 -0.24 19.52 23.29
CA ALA A 429 -0.32 18.10 23.01
C ALA A 429 0.80 17.28 23.69
N GLU A 430 2.00 17.85 23.83
CA GLU A 430 3.15 17.22 24.51
C GLU A 430 3.05 17.23 26.04
N SER A 431 2.21 18.10 26.61
CA SER A 431 1.97 18.12 28.06
C SER A 431 1.39 16.78 28.51
N PRO A 432 1.94 16.15 29.56
CA PRO A 432 1.49 14.82 29.98
C PRO A 432 0.01 14.88 30.31
N ARG A 433 -0.83 14.25 29.48
CA ARG A 433 -2.23 13.99 29.81
C ARG A 433 -2.21 13.24 31.13
N LEU A 434 -2.62 13.91 32.21
CA LEU A 434 -3.00 13.28 33.47
C LEU A 434 -3.90 12.11 33.09
N LYS A 435 -3.40 10.87 33.26
CA LYS A 435 -4.21 9.68 33.04
C LYS A 435 -5.46 9.87 33.91
N PRO A 436 -6.68 9.77 33.37
CA PRO A 436 -7.85 9.69 34.24
C PRO A 436 -7.61 8.50 35.18
N LYS A 437 -7.60 8.77 36.50
CA LYS A 437 -7.57 7.71 37.50
C LYS A 437 -8.74 6.78 37.18
N ALA A 438 -8.45 5.52 36.89
CA ALA A 438 -9.48 4.50 36.81
C ALA A 438 -10.31 4.59 38.11
N PRO A 439 -11.66 4.62 38.04
CA PRO A 439 -12.47 4.57 39.25
C PRO A 439 -12.07 3.31 40.04
N PRO A 440 -11.95 3.39 41.38
CA PRO A 440 -11.62 2.23 42.19
C PRO A 440 -12.67 1.14 41.92
N LEU A 441 -12.19 -0.07 41.64
CA LEU A 441 -13.05 -1.25 41.51
C LEU A 441 -13.93 -1.37 42.76
N PRO A 442 -15.24 -1.62 42.61
CA PRO A 442 -16.10 -1.86 43.76
C PRO A 442 -15.56 -3.04 44.56
N GLN A 443 -15.35 -2.83 45.86
CA GLN A 443 -14.96 -3.88 46.79
C GLN A 443 -16.01 -4.99 46.71
N LYS A 444 -15.53 -6.22 46.50
CA LYS A 444 -16.35 -7.42 46.54
C LYS A 444 -17.03 -7.52 47.91
N PHE A 445 -18.35 -7.68 47.91
CA PHE A 445 -19.08 -8.32 49.00
C PHE A 445 -19.37 -9.76 48.60
#